data_AF-A0A1C9WNF5-F1
#
_entry.id   AF-A0A1C9WNF5-F1
#
_cell.length_a   1.000
_cell.length_b   1.000
_cell.length_c   1.000
_cell.angle_alpha   90.00
_cell.angle_beta   90.00
_cell.angle_gamma   90.00
#
_symmetry.space_group_name_H-M   'P 1'
#
loop_
_entity.id
_entity.type
_entity.pdbx_description
1 polymer ?
#
loop_
_entity_poly.entity_id
_entity_poly.type
_entity_poly.pdbx_seq_one_letter_code
_entity_poly.pdbx_strand_id
1 'polypeptide(L)'
;MSEPEFMEARSPQPSFTVETAKILAEVAHNRQKDKLKRPYREHVIAVGDALADFDDDIRIAGYLHDIAEDTPMTRQALLEMGVSERAVDIIERVTKRLHENPDDYQAGIRYIAEDHDATLVKIADNAHNSLPERVKALAEKWPDKPPVTRYNEARPVLYAAVPVEETRKILARINPWLLEELDDLLDEADDTDYENLSYDDAAEGSPSEGNPSPAEPVATPSGSSEPEPHRD
;
A
#
# COMPACT_ATOMS: atom_id res chain seq x y z
N MET A 1 14.51 2.65 60.75
CA MET A 1 14.54 1.48 59.85
C MET A 1 13.57 1.81 58.74
N SER A 2 14.10 2.16 57.57
CA SER A 2 13.29 2.56 56.42
C SER A 2 12.79 1.30 55.72
N GLU A 3 11.48 1.20 55.52
CA GLU A 3 10.86 0.11 54.76
C GLU A 3 11.30 0.20 53.29
N PRO A 4 11.51 -0.94 52.61
CA PRO A 4 11.80 -0.93 51.19
C PRO A 4 10.50 -0.71 50.41
N GLU A 5 10.44 0.35 49.60
CA GLU A 5 9.43 0.49 48.56
C GLU A 5 9.66 -0.61 47.51
N PHE A 6 8.78 -1.62 47.51
CA PHE A 6 8.69 -2.56 46.40
C PHE A 6 8.11 -1.82 45.21
N MET A 7 8.98 -1.39 44.29
CA MET A 7 8.57 -1.08 42.92
C MET A 7 8.05 -2.37 42.29
N GLU A 8 6.73 -2.50 42.20
CA GLU A 8 6.10 -3.53 41.36
C GLU A 8 6.62 -3.36 39.93
N ALA A 9 7.48 -4.27 39.50
CA ALA A 9 7.83 -4.42 38.10
C ALA A 9 6.52 -4.74 37.36
N ARG A 10 6.04 -3.76 36.60
CA ARG A 10 4.84 -3.87 35.77
C ARG A 10 5.02 -5.09 34.85
N SER A 11 4.32 -6.19 35.14
CA SER A 11 4.31 -7.36 34.27
C SER A 11 4.01 -6.91 32.84
N PRO A 12 4.76 -7.35 31.82
CA PRO A 12 4.43 -7.01 30.44
C PRO A 12 3.01 -7.49 30.19
N GLN A 13 2.10 -6.55 29.94
CA GLN A 13 0.75 -6.88 29.50
C GLN A 13 0.91 -7.70 28.21
N PRO A 14 0.13 -8.78 28.02
CA PRO A 14 0.20 -9.52 26.77
C PRO A 14 -0.20 -8.57 25.64
N SER A 15 0.78 -8.09 24.89
CA SER A 15 0.54 -7.33 23.67
C SER A 15 -0.05 -8.28 22.64
N PHE A 16 -1.08 -7.86 21.92
CA PHE A 16 -1.62 -8.63 20.82
C PHE A 16 -0.53 -8.79 19.74
N THR A 17 -0.20 -10.03 19.38
CA THR A 17 0.88 -10.34 18.45
C THR A 17 0.34 -10.80 17.10
N VAL A 18 1.20 -10.83 16.08
CA VAL A 18 0.87 -11.43 14.78
C VAL A 18 0.42 -12.89 14.92
N GLU A 19 1.06 -13.66 15.79
CA GLU A 19 0.67 -15.06 16.05
C GLU A 19 -0.73 -15.13 16.68
N THR A 20 -1.03 -14.23 17.62
CA THR A 20 -2.37 -14.10 18.21
C THR A 20 -3.42 -13.77 17.13
N ALA A 21 -3.09 -12.87 16.21
CA ALA A 21 -3.95 -12.50 15.08
C ALA A 21 -4.25 -13.69 14.17
N LYS A 22 -3.19 -14.44 13.82
CA LYS A 22 -3.28 -15.65 12.98
C LYS A 22 -4.22 -16.68 13.60
N ILE A 23 -4.01 -17.01 14.87
CA ILE A 23 -4.86 -17.96 15.61
C ILE A 23 -6.31 -17.46 15.68
N LEU A 24 -6.51 -16.18 15.95
CA LEU A 24 -7.85 -15.59 16.01
C LEU A 24 -8.58 -15.71 14.67
N ALA A 25 -7.90 -15.40 13.57
CA ALA A 25 -8.44 -15.55 12.22
C ALA A 25 -8.82 -17.00 11.90
N GLU A 26 -7.97 -17.97 12.24
CA GLU A 26 -8.27 -19.40 12.04
C GLU A 26 -9.51 -19.85 12.80
N VAL A 27 -9.63 -19.44 14.07
CA VAL A 27 -10.76 -19.80 14.94
C VAL A 27 -12.05 -19.14 14.46
N ALA A 28 -12.00 -17.84 14.15
CA ALA A 28 -13.14 -17.06 13.69
C ALA A 28 -13.77 -17.64 12.42
N HIS A 29 -12.94 -18.06 11.46
CA HIS A 29 -13.39 -18.55 10.17
C HIS A 29 -13.44 -20.09 10.05
N ASN A 30 -13.23 -20.84 11.14
CA ASN A 30 -13.12 -22.31 11.13
C ASN A 30 -14.34 -23.04 10.51
N ARG A 31 -15.55 -22.46 10.65
CA ARG A 31 -16.78 -23.02 10.09
C ARG A 31 -17.24 -22.34 8.80
N GLN A 32 -16.54 -21.29 8.38
CA GLN A 32 -16.90 -20.53 7.19
C GLN A 32 -16.37 -21.21 5.94
N LYS A 33 -17.22 -21.28 4.93
CA LYS A 33 -16.85 -21.73 3.60
C LYS A 33 -16.98 -20.58 2.63
N ASP A 34 -16.05 -20.51 1.69
CA ASP A 34 -16.09 -19.52 0.63
C ASP A 34 -17.18 -19.83 -0.41
N LYS A 35 -17.26 -18.97 -1.42
CA LYS A 35 -18.16 -19.12 -2.58
C LYS A 35 -17.97 -20.44 -3.33
N LEU A 36 -16.82 -21.08 -3.26
CA LEU A 36 -16.48 -22.37 -3.87
C LEU A 36 -16.58 -23.56 -2.91
N LYS A 37 -17.11 -23.36 -1.70
CA LYS A 37 -17.20 -24.35 -0.60
C LYS A 37 -15.84 -24.76 -0.01
N ARG A 38 -14.76 -24.03 -0.26
CA ARG A 38 -13.43 -24.22 0.34
C ARG A 38 -13.37 -23.56 1.73
N PRO A 39 -12.52 -24.05 2.65
CA PRO A 39 -12.37 -23.43 3.97
C PRO A 39 -11.92 -21.97 3.88
N TYR A 40 -12.69 -21.03 4.44
CA TYR A 40 -12.38 -19.61 4.31
C TYR A 40 -11.08 -19.21 5.02
N ARG A 41 -10.72 -19.94 6.08
CA ARG A 41 -9.46 -19.75 6.81
C ARG A 41 -8.22 -19.73 5.91
N GLU A 42 -8.22 -20.48 4.80
CA GLU A 42 -7.07 -20.53 3.89
C GLU A 42 -6.80 -19.16 3.26
N HIS A 43 -7.84 -18.37 2.99
CA HIS A 43 -7.72 -17.03 2.44
C HIS A 43 -7.12 -16.04 3.42
N VAL A 44 -7.69 -15.91 4.62
CA VAL A 44 -7.22 -14.93 5.61
C VAL A 44 -5.78 -15.22 6.05
N ILE A 45 -5.39 -16.49 6.08
CA ILE A 45 -4.01 -16.89 6.37
C ILE A 45 -3.08 -16.54 5.21
N ALA A 46 -3.47 -16.81 3.97
CA ALA A 46 -2.69 -16.44 2.80
C ALA A 46 -2.48 -14.92 2.69
N VAL A 47 -3.50 -14.12 3.01
CA VAL A 47 -3.41 -12.64 3.02
C VAL A 47 -2.43 -12.16 4.09
N GLY A 48 -2.53 -12.66 5.33
CA GLY A 48 -1.57 -12.30 6.38
C GLY A 48 -0.14 -12.77 6.12
N ASP A 49 0.04 -13.98 5.57
CA ASP A 49 1.36 -14.51 5.19
C ASP A 49 2.00 -13.73 4.03
N ALA A 50 1.17 -13.20 3.11
CA ALA A 50 1.61 -12.34 2.00
C ALA A 50 2.29 -11.04 2.47
N LEU A 51 1.96 -10.59 3.68
CA LEU A 51 2.42 -9.33 4.25
C LEU A 51 3.62 -9.50 5.21
N ALA A 52 4.29 -10.67 5.24
CA ALA A 52 5.33 -10.88 6.26
C ALA A 52 6.63 -10.08 6.06
N ASP A 53 6.77 -9.32 4.98
CA ASP A 53 7.87 -8.36 4.78
C ASP A 53 7.56 -6.96 5.33
N PHE A 54 6.36 -6.77 5.89
CA PHE A 54 5.88 -5.51 6.48
C PHE A 54 5.80 -5.60 8.01
N ASP A 55 5.53 -4.47 8.67
CA ASP A 55 5.46 -4.41 10.12
C ASP A 55 4.25 -5.17 10.70
N ASP A 56 4.28 -5.36 12.02
CA ASP A 56 3.31 -6.22 12.72
C ASP A 56 1.87 -5.69 12.64
N ASP A 57 1.62 -4.38 12.58
CA ASP A 57 0.24 -3.86 12.49
C ASP A 57 -0.38 -4.20 11.15
N ILE A 58 0.37 -4.06 10.05
CA ILE A 58 -0.06 -4.42 8.69
C ILE A 58 -0.35 -5.91 8.62
N ARG A 59 0.52 -6.74 9.21
CA ARG A 59 0.35 -8.20 9.25
C ARG A 59 -0.88 -8.59 10.07
N ILE A 60 -1.06 -8.00 11.26
CA ILE A 60 -2.24 -8.21 12.10
C ILE A 60 -3.50 -7.83 11.33
N ALA A 61 -3.53 -6.67 10.69
CA ALA A 61 -4.65 -6.22 9.88
C ALA A 61 -4.93 -7.17 8.71
N GLY A 62 -3.89 -7.70 8.04
CA GLY A 62 -4.04 -8.70 6.99
C GLY A 62 -4.72 -9.99 7.45
N TYR A 63 -4.33 -10.54 8.61
CA TYR A 63 -5.01 -11.71 9.19
C TYR A 63 -6.45 -11.43 9.59
N LEU A 64 -6.74 -10.19 10.01
CA LEU A 64 -8.04 -9.81 10.57
C LEU A 64 -8.92 -9.02 9.60
N HIS A 65 -8.52 -8.83 8.34
CA HIS A 65 -9.21 -7.90 7.42
C HIS A 65 -10.69 -8.22 7.21
N ASP A 66 -11.07 -9.50 7.26
CA ASP A 66 -12.45 -9.96 7.13
C ASP A 66 -13.14 -10.26 8.46
N ILE A 67 -12.43 -10.19 9.60
CA ILE A 67 -13.02 -10.54 10.89
C ILE A 67 -14.18 -9.61 11.22
N ALA A 68 -14.04 -8.32 10.88
CA ALA A 68 -15.07 -7.33 11.10
C ALA A 68 -16.21 -7.43 10.06
N GLU A 69 -15.99 -7.99 8.88
CA GLU A 69 -17.04 -8.15 7.86
C GLU A 69 -17.88 -9.40 8.14
N ASP A 70 -17.25 -10.50 8.55
CA ASP A 70 -17.89 -11.83 8.63
C ASP A 70 -18.28 -12.26 10.04
N THR A 71 -17.86 -11.54 11.08
CA THR A 71 -18.15 -11.88 12.47
C THR A 71 -18.74 -10.70 13.26
N PRO A 72 -19.33 -10.94 14.45
CA PRO A 72 -19.83 -9.88 15.33
C PRO A 72 -18.73 -9.02 15.98
N MET A 73 -17.46 -9.18 15.57
CA MET A 73 -16.34 -8.44 16.15
C MET A 73 -16.50 -6.93 15.92
N THR A 74 -16.19 -6.14 16.96
CA THR A 74 -16.27 -4.68 16.92
C THR A 74 -14.90 -4.05 17.10
N ARG A 75 -14.76 -2.80 16.68
CA ARG A 75 -13.59 -1.95 16.96
C ARG A 75 -13.16 -2.01 18.42
N GLN A 76 -14.13 -1.79 19.31
CA GLN A 76 -13.91 -1.78 20.75
C GLN A 76 -13.42 -3.14 21.27
N ALA A 77 -13.98 -4.24 20.76
CA ALA A 77 -13.52 -5.58 21.12
C ALA A 77 -12.07 -5.85 20.67
N LEU A 78 -11.68 -5.40 19.46
CA LEU A 78 -10.30 -5.53 18.98
C LEU A 78 -9.32 -4.76 19.88
N LEU A 79 -9.66 -3.52 20.26
CA LEU A 79 -8.84 -2.73 21.18
C LEU A 79 -8.75 -3.37 22.57
N GLU A 80 -9.85 -3.92 23.10
CA GLU A 80 -9.87 -4.62 24.38
C GLU A 80 -9.05 -5.92 24.36
N MET A 81 -8.92 -6.56 23.20
CA MET A 81 -8.01 -7.68 22.98
C MET A 81 -6.53 -7.26 22.91
N GLY A 82 -6.25 -5.95 22.84
CA GLY A 82 -4.91 -5.38 22.77
C GLY A 82 -4.39 -5.15 21.36
N VAL A 83 -5.25 -5.22 20.34
CA VAL A 83 -4.90 -4.80 18.97
C VAL A 83 -4.58 -3.30 18.98
N SER A 84 -3.53 -2.88 18.29
CA SER A 84 -3.14 -1.47 18.21
C SER A 84 -4.20 -0.64 17.49
N GLU A 85 -4.29 0.66 17.81
CA GLU A 85 -5.20 1.58 17.09
C GLU A 85 -4.92 1.58 15.59
N ARG A 86 -3.64 1.61 15.18
CA ARG A 86 -3.25 1.57 13.77
C ARG A 86 -3.76 0.32 13.05
N ALA A 87 -3.57 -0.87 13.63
CA ALA A 87 -4.08 -2.10 13.01
C ALA A 87 -5.62 -2.11 12.94
N VAL A 88 -6.30 -1.60 13.97
CA VAL A 88 -7.76 -1.47 13.98
C VAL A 88 -8.24 -0.51 12.88
N ASP A 89 -7.59 0.63 12.73
CA ASP A 89 -7.96 1.63 11.72
C ASP A 89 -7.76 1.07 10.30
N ILE A 90 -6.69 0.29 10.06
CA ILE A 90 -6.49 -0.45 8.80
C ILE A 90 -7.64 -1.44 8.55
N ILE A 91 -8.00 -2.24 9.56
CA ILE A 91 -9.10 -3.23 9.47
C ILE A 91 -10.42 -2.53 9.12
N GLU A 92 -10.76 -1.45 9.84
CA GLU A 92 -11.99 -0.69 9.57
C GLU A 92 -11.99 -0.12 8.14
N ARG A 93 -10.85 0.40 7.68
CA ARG A 93 -10.71 0.98 6.35
C ARG A 93 -10.88 -0.04 5.23
N VAL A 94 -10.41 -1.28 5.40
CA VAL A 94 -10.63 -2.35 4.39
C VAL A 94 -11.99 -3.05 4.52
N THR A 95 -12.74 -2.78 5.59
CA THR A 95 -14.05 -3.37 5.85
C THR A 95 -15.14 -2.63 5.07
N LYS A 96 -15.61 -3.26 3.99
CA LYS A 96 -16.56 -2.70 3.02
C LYS A 96 -17.84 -2.13 3.66
N ARG A 97 -18.44 -2.82 4.64
CA ARG A 97 -19.69 -2.37 5.27
C ARG A 97 -19.57 -1.08 6.09
N LEU A 98 -18.35 -0.62 6.35
CA LEU A 98 -18.06 0.63 7.08
C LEU A 98 -17.83 1.83 6.15
N HIS A 99 -17.80 1.61 4.83
CA HIS A 99 -17.66 2.69 3.85
C HIS A 99 -18.94 3.52 3.73
N GLU A 100 -18.82 4.78 3.32
CA GLU A 100 -19.98 5.68 3.14
C GLU A 100 -21.00 5.13 2.12
N ASN A 101 -20.51 4.51 1.04
CA ASN A 101 -21.34 3.85 0.05
C ASN A 101 -20.84 2.41 -0.18
N PRO A 102 -21.31 1.43 0.61
CA PRO A 102 -20.87 0.04 0.47
C PRO A 102 -21.16 -0.55 -0.91
N ASP A 103 -22.21 -0.11 -1.62
CA ASP A 103 -22.53 -0.70 -2.93
C ASP A 103 -21.63 -0.19 -4.07
N ASP A 104 -20.92 0.92 -3.86
CA ASP A 104 -19.93 1.44 -4.80
C ASP A 104 -18.52 0.92 -4.49
N TYR A 105 -18.21 -0.23 -5.07
CA TYR A 105 -16.91 -0.87 -4.91
C TYR A 105 -15.75 0.04 -5.34
N GLN A 106 -15.90 0.82 -6.42
CA GLN A 106 -14.81 1.66 -6.93
C GLN A 106 -14.56 2.88 -6.04
N ALA A 107 -15.61 3.45 -5.44
CA ALA A 107 -15.45 4.46 -4.40
C ALA A 107 -14.72 3.90 -3.17
N GLY A 108 -15.07 2.70 -2.73
CA GLY A 108 -14.37 2.01 -1.64
C GLY A 108 -12.88 1.78 -1.94
N ILE A 109 -12.53 1.39 -3.17
CA ILE A 109 -11.12 1.22 -3.56
C ILE A 109 -10.35 2.55 -3.53
N ARG A 110 -10.93 3.65 -4.02
CA ARG A 110 -10.28 4.97 -3.93
C ARG A 110 -10.09 5.41 -2.47
N TYR A 111 -11.09 5.19 -1.64
CA TYR A 111 -11.01 5.48 -0.21
C TYR A 111 -9.93 4.65 0.51
N ILE A 112 -9.76 3.38 0.14
CA ILE A 112 -8.66 2.54 0.64
C ILE A 112 -7.31 3.08 0.13
N ALA A 113 -7.23 3.45 -1.15
CA ALA A 113 -6.01 3.94 -1.83
C ALA A 113 -5.45 5.25 -1.24
N GLU A 114 -6.23 5.97 -0.45
CA GLU A 114 -5.78 7.15 0.32
C GLU A 114 -4.96 6.76 1.57
N ASP A 115 -4.84 5.47 1.89
CA ASP A 115 -4.02 4.92 2.99
C ASP A 115 -2.97 3.97 2.45
N HIS A 116 -1.73 4.17 2.85
CA HIS A 116 -0.66 3.27 2.48
C HIS A 116 -0.89 1.84 2.99
N ASP A 117 -1.16 1.69 4.29
CA ASP A 117 -1.17 0.40 4.97
C ASP A 117 -2.43 -0.42 4.61
N ALA A 118 -3.59 0.25 4.52
CA ALA A 118 -4.80 -0.39 4.04
C ALA A 118 -4.71 -0.80 2.57
N THR A 119 -3.98 -0.05 1.75
CA THR A 119 -3.73 -0.42 0.34
C THR A 119 -2.92 -1.71 0.25
N LEU A 120 -1.85 -1.86 1.04
CA LEU A 120 -1.06 -3.10 1.06
C LEU A 120 -1.92 -4.32 1.42
N VAL A 121 -2.76 -4.20 2.45
CA VAL A 121 -3.71 -5.26 2.83
C VAL A 121 -4.69 -5.56 1.69
N LYS A 122 -5.20 -4.52 1.00
CA LYS A 122 -6.15 -4.70 -0.09
C LYS A 122 -5.53 -5.30 -1.35
N ILE A 123 -4.25 -5.01 -1.63
CA ILE A 123 -3.48 -5.65 -2.69
C ILE A 123 -3.35 -7.15 -2.40
N ALA A 124 -3.00 -7.55 -1.17
CA ALA A 124 -2.89 -8.95 -0.80
C ALA A 124 -4.25 -9.69 -0.91
N ASP A 125 -5.34 -9.10 -0.41
CA ASP A 125 -6.71 -9.63 -0.56
C ASP A 125 -7.09 -9.81 -2.04
N ASN A 126 -6.92 -8.76 -2.85
CA ASN A 126 -7.21 -8.80 -4.28
C ASN A 126 -6.39 -9.89 -4.98
N ALA A 127 -5.09 -9.96 -4.72
CA ALA A 127 -4.19 -10.92 -5.34
C ALA A 127 -4.58 -12.37 -5.04
N HIS A 128 -4.94 -12.69 -3.79
CA HIS A 128 -5.46 -14.02 -3.44
C HIS A 128 -6.78 -14.33 -4.15
N ASN A 129 -7.69 -13.35 -4.20
CA ASN A 129 -8.99 -13.51 -4.84
C ASN A 129 -8.89 -13.67 -6.37
N SER A 130 -7.78 -13.21 -6.95
CA SER A 130 -7.45 -13.29 -8.37
C SER A 130 -6.60 -14.51 -8.76
N LEU A 131 -6.43 -15.50 -7.86
CA LEU A 131 -5.72 -16.75 -8.20
C LEU A 131 -6.36 -17.46 -9.41
N PRO A 132 -5.58 -17.90 -10.42
CA PRO A 132 -6.13 -18.47 -11.66
C PRO A 132 -7.13 -19.61 -11.46
N GLU A 133 -6.85 -20.52 -10.51
CA GLU A 133 -7.73 -21.65 -10.20
C GLU A 133 -9.04 -21.19 -9.54
N ARG A 134 -8.99 -20.11 -8.75
CA ARG A 134 -10.16 -19.50 -8.12
C ARG A 134 -11.00 -18.79 -9.16
N VAL A 135 -10.38 -17.99 -10.02
CA VAL A 135 -11.02 -17.31 -11.15
C VAL A 135 -11.74 -18.32 -12.04
N LYS A 136 -11.04 -19.37 -12.48
CA LYS A 136 -11.60 -20.42 -13.32
C LYS A 136 -12.80 -21.10 -12.68
N ALA A 137 -12.68 -21.52 -11.42
CA ALA A 137 -13.77 -22.18 -10.71
C ALA A 137 -14.99 -21.27 -10.50
N LEU A 138 -14.77 -19.97 -10.28
CA LEU A 138 -15.86 -18.99 -10.17
C LEU A 138 -16.56 -18.75 -11.51
N ALA A 139 -15.81 -18.67 -12.61
CA ALA A 139 -16.36 -18.52 -13.96
C ALA A 139 -17.20 -19.74 -14.37
N GLU A 140 -16.76 -20.96 -14.04
CA GLU A 140 -17.52 -22.19 -14.28
C GLU A 140 -18.84 -22.23 -13.47
N LYS A 141 -18.82 -21.70 -12.24
CA LYS A 141 -20.00 -21.69 -11.36
C LYS A 141 -20.98 -20.55 -11.67
N TRP A 142 -20.50 -19.41 -12.13
CA TRP A 142 -21.27 -18.21 -12.41
C TRP A 142 -20.82 -17.53 -13.71
N PRO A 143 -21.14 -18.10 -14.88
CA PRO A 143 -20.67 -17.60 -16.18
C PRO A 143 -21.14 -16.16 -16.48
N ASP A 144 -22.31 -15.76 -15.99
CA ASP A 144 -22.89 -14.43 -16.24
C ASP A 144 -22.41 -13.33 -15.27
N LYS A 145 -21.58 -13.68 -14.27
CA LYS A 145 -21.08 -12.75 -13.26
C LYS A 145 -19.59 -13.01 -12.99
N PRO A 146 -18.69 -12.65 -13.91
CA PRO A 146 -17.26 -12.83 -13.68
C PRO A 146 -16.85 -11.97 -12.48
N PRO A 147 -16.45 -12.57 -11.34
CA PRO A 147 -16.06 -11.80 -10.16
C PRO A 147 -14.71 -11.07 -10.34
N VAL A 148 -14.02 -11.35 -11.43
CA VAL A 148 -12.67 -10.91 -11.75
C VAL A 148 -12.62 -9.47 -12.26
N THR A 149 -13.67 -9.00 -12.96
CA THR A 149 -13.63 -7.67 -13.61
C THR A 149 -13.41 -6.54 -12.62
N ARG A 150 -14.13 -6.55 -11.49
CA ARG A 150 -13.96 -5.55 -10.44
C ARG A 150 -12.55 -5.56 -9.81
N TYR A 151 -11.92 -6.73 -9.68
CA TYR A 151 -10.58 -6.83 -9.13
C TYR A 151 -9.54 -6.31 -10.11
N ASN A 152 -9.75 -6.55 -11.40
CA ASN A 152 -8.92 -6.02 -12.47
C ASN A 152 -8.97 -4.49 -12.51
N GLU A 153 -10.16 -3.90 -12.45
CA GLU A 153 -10.34 -2.44 -12.42
C GLU A 153 -9.75 -1.79 -11.16
N ALA A 154 -9.69 -2.52 -10.03
CA ALA A 154 -9.14 -1.99 -8.78
C ALA A 154 -7.60 -1.92 -8.78
N ARG A 155 -6.93 -2.83 -9.49
CA ARG A 155 -5.47 -2.99 -9.40
C ARG A 155 -4.68 -1.76 -9.83
N PRO A 156 -4.98 -1.08 -10.96
CA PRO A 156 -4.29 0.16 -11.31
C PRO A 156 -4.35 1.23 -10.22
N VAL A 157 -5.51 1.39 -9.57
CA VAL A 157 -5.69 2.36 -8.48
C VAL A 157 -4.86 1.98 -7.24
N LEU A 158 -4.87 0.69 -6.88
CA LEU A 158 -4.12 0.20 -5.72
C LEU A 158 -2.61 0.24 -5.96
N TYR A 159 -2.15 -0.19 -7.14
CA TYR A 159 -0.72 -0.25 -7.47
C TYR A 159 -0.10 1.15 -7.57
N ALA A 160 -0.85 2.14 -8.05
CA ALA A 160 -0.39 3.52 -8.11
C ALA A 160 -0.28 4.20 -6.73
N ALA A 161 -0.95 3.67 -5.70
CA ALA A 161 -1.02 4.27 -4.37
C ALA A 161 0.12 3.85 -3.42
N VAL A 162 0.92 2.85 -3.80
CA VAL A 162 2.05 2.34 -2.97
C VAL A 162 3.31 2.16 -3.83
N PRO A 163 4.50 2.10 -3.22
CA PRO A 163 5.73 1.81 -3.95
C PRO A 163 5.67 0.47 -4.70
N VAL A 164 6.15 0.45 -5.95
CA VAL A 164 6.14 -0.74 -6.82
C VAL A 164 6.80 -1.94 -6.16
N GLU A 165 7.91 -1.73 -5.44
CA GLU A 165 8.64 -2.80 -4.77
C GLU A 165 7.82 -3.48 -3.67
N GLU A 166 6.92 -2.75 -3.01
CA GLU A 166 6.04 -3.31 -1.99
C GLU A 166 4.93 -4.15 -2.61
N THR A 167 4.33 -3.66 -3.71
CA THR A 167 3.40 -4.43 -4.53
C THR A 167 4.06 -5.72 -5.01
N ARG A 168 5.28 -5.65 -5.58
CA ARG A 168 6.03 -6.83 -6.05
C ARG A 168 6.26 -7.86 -4.96
N LYS A 169 6.65 -7.46 -3.74
CA LYS A 169 6.80 -8.38 -2.59
C LYS A 169 5.52 -9.15 -2.29
N ILE A 170 4.38 -8.45 -2.27
CA ILE A 170 3.08 -9.07 -2.01
C ILE A 170 2.72 -10.06 -3.12
N LEU A 171 2.77 -9.60 -4.38
CA LEU A 171 2.40 -10.41 -5.54
C LEU A 171 3.28 -11.66 -5.68
N ALA A 172 4.61 -11.51 -5.54
CA ALA A 172 5.55 -12.62 -5.62
C ALA A 172 5.28 -13.72 -4.56
N ARG A 173 4.67 -13.36 -3.43
CA ARG A 173 4.37 -14.30 -2.36
C ARG A 173 3.01 -14.98 -2.52
N ILE A 174 1.99 -14.26 -2.98
CA ILE A 174 0.60 -14.73 -2.96
C ILE A 174 0.04 -15.08 -4.33
N ASN A 175 0.42 -14.35 -5.38
CA ASN A 175 -0.04 -14.59 -6.75
C ASN A 175 0.99 -14.08 -7.77
N PRO A 176 2.05 -14.86 -8.06
CA PRO A 176 3.12 -14.44 -8.97
C PRO A 176 2.66 -14.18 -10.41
N TRP A 177 1.51 -14.73 -10.81
CA TRP A 177 0.94 -14.50 -12.15
C TRP A 177 0.56 -13.04 -12.39
N LEU A 178 0.39 -12.25 -11.33
CA LEU A 178 0.07 -10.83 -11.44
C LEU A 178 1.31 -9.94 -11.61
N LEU A 179 2.52 -10.50 -11.53
CA LEU A 179 3.75 -9.74 -11.77
C LEU A 179 3.86 -9.30 -13.24
N GLU A 180 3.47 -10.17 -14.19
CA GLU A 180 3.45 -9.82 -15.61
C GLU A 180 2.49 -8.65 -15.87
N GLU A 181 1.30 -8.67 -15.27
CA GLU A 181 0.37 -7.54 -15.38
C GLU A 181 0.90 -6.26 -14.74
N LEU A 182 1.57 -6.38 -13.59
CA LEU A 182 2.19 -5.21 -12.96
C LEU A 182 3.25 -4.60 -13.88
N ASP A 183 4.07 -5.44 -14.52
CA ASP A 183 5.10 -4.98 -15.45
C ASP A 183 4.47 -4.31 -16.68
N ASP A 184 3.43 -4.89 -17.27
CA ASP A 184 2.67 -4.29 -18.38
C ASP A 184 2.11 -2.90 -18.00
N LEU A 185 1.54 -2.76 -16.79
CA LEU A 185 1.00 -1.49 -16.30
C LEU A 185 2.09 -0.42 -16.08
N LEU A 186 3.30 -0.84 -15.74
CA LEU A 186 4.44 0.08 -15.58
C LEU A 186 4.98 0.53 -16.93
N ASP A 187 5.06 -0.39 -17.90
CA ASP A 187 5.48 -0.07 -19.27
C ASP A 187 4.47 0.87 -19.95
N GLU A 188 3.17 0.69 -19.73
CA GLU A 188 2.14 1.63 -20.23
C GLU A 188 2.20 3.02 -19.58
N ALA A 189 2.70 3.11 -18.35
CA ALA A 189 2.87 4.38 -17.63
C ALA A 189 4.18 5.09 -18.00
N ASP A 190 5.17 4.37 -18.51
CA ASP A 190 6.44 4.89 -19.00
C ASP A 190 6.28 5.47 -20.41
N ASP A 191 5.64 6.65 -20.52
CA ASP A 191 5.52 7.45 -21.75
C ASP A 191 6.86 8.11 -22.17
N THR A 192 7.98 7.52 -21.77
CA THR A 192 9.30 8.00 -22.18
C THR A 192 9.48 7.66 -23.65
N ASP A 193 9.25 8.66 -24.51
CA ASP A 193 9.52 8.62 -25.94
C ASP A 193 11.05 8.54 -26.19
N TYR A 194 11.62 7.34 -26.02
CA TYR A 194 13.03 7.06 -26.26
C TYR A 194 13.45 7.32 -27.73
N GLU A 195 12.51 7.49 -28.65
CA GLU A 195 12.78 7.81 -30.06
C GLU A 195 13.13 9.29 -30.29
N ASN A 196 12.95 10.18 -29.28
CA ASN A 196 13.18 11.62 -29.42
C ASN A 196 14.34 12.16 -28.56
N LEU A 197 15.18 11.28 -28.02
CA LEU A 197 16.45 11.66 -27.41
C LEU A 197 17.46 12.01 -28.52
N SER A 198 17.39 13.25 -29.03
CA SER A 198 18.50 13.77 -29.84
C SER A 198 19.72 13.93 -28.92
N TYR A 199 20.70 13.04 -29.07
CA TYR A 199 22.04 13.30 -28.60
C TYR A 199 22.54 14.56 -29.32
N ASP A 200 22.47 15.71 -28.67
CA ASP A 200 23.25 16.87 -29.10
C ASP A 200 24.72 16.47 -28.97
N ASP A 201 25.29 16.16 -30.12
CA ASP A 201 26.66 15.71 -30.30
C ASP A 201 27.60 16.83 -29.85
N ALA A 202 28.13 16.70 -28.63
CA ALA A 202 29.20 17.53 -28.15
C ALA A 202 30.52 17.06 -28.78
N ALA A 203 31.04 17.90 -29.67
CA ALA A 203 32.44 18.12 -30.01
C ALA A 203 33.09 17.32 -31.16
N GLU A 204 33.26 18.02 -32.29
CA GLU A 204 34.54 18.00 -33.04
C GLU A 204 35.10 19.43 -33.17
N GLY A 205 36.34 19.64 -32.71
CA GLY A 205 37.16 20.84 -32.95
C GLY A 205 37.69 20.89 -34.41
N SER A 206 38.34 21.93 -34.92
CA SER A 206 39.24 22.95 -34.33
C SER A 206 39.36 24.18 -35.30
N PRO A 207 40.43 25.01 -35.27
CA PRO A 207 40.42 26.38 -34.76
C PRO A 207 40.62 27.47 -35.84
N SER A 208 40.28 28.73 -35.55
CA SER A 208 40.92 29.85 -36.27
C SER A 208 41.28 30.99 -35.31
N GLU A 209 42.59 31.21 -35.21
CA GLU A 209 43.26 32.31 -34.53
C GLU A 209 42.85 33.68 -35.08
N GLY A 210 42.84 34.69 -34.21
CA GLY A 210 42.77 36.08 -34.64
C GLY A 210 42.43 37.04 -33.52
N ASN A 211 43.40 37.32 -32.63
CA ASN A 211 43.36 38.52 -31.80
C ASN A 211 44.34 39.55 -32.38
N PRO A 212 44.02 40.85 -32.34
CA PRO A 212 44.76 41.67 -31.38
C PRO A 212 43.91 42.75 -30.67
N SER A 213 44.14 42.86 -29.37
CA SER A 213 43.95 44.05 -28.51
C SER A 213 45.07 45.09 -28.81
N PRO A 214 45.07 46.37 -28.34
CA PRO A 214 44.38 46.91 -27.15
C PRO A 214 43.88 48.38 -27.19
N ALA A 215 43.02 48.76 -26.23
CA ALA A 215 43.07 50.05 -25.50
C ALA A 215 41.88 50.21 -24.52
N GLU A 216 42.19 50.33 -23.23
CA GLU A 216 41.40 51.01 -22.18
C GLU A 216 41.99 52.44 -21.95
N PRO A 217 41.48 53.36 -21.09
CA PRO A 217 40.54 53.20 -19.95
C PRO A 217 39.53 54.38 -19.69
N VAL A 218 38.88 54.34 -18.52
CA VAL A 218 38.30 55.45 -17.68
C VAL A 218 36.76 55.60 -17.80
N ALA A 219 35.89 55.65 -16.76
CA ALA A 219 35.98 55.80 -15.30
C ALA A 219 34.65 55.35 -14.60
N THR A 220 34.75 54.91 -13.34
CA THR A 220 33.71 54.91 -12.29
C THR A 220 33.63 56.31 -11.61
N PRO A 221 32.72 56.67 -10.65
CA PRO A 221 31.94 55.79 -9.75
C PRO A 221 30.55 56.30 -9.23
N SER A 222 29.91 55.42 -8.44
CA SER A 222 29.28 55.67 -7.12
C SER A 222 27.80 56.09 -6.95
N GLY A 223 27.18 55.48 -5.93
CA GLY A 223 26.00 55.94 -5.16
C GLY A 223 24.78 55.03 -5.31
N SER A 224 24.56 53.95 -4.53
CA SER A 224 24.23 53.86 -3.09
C SER A 224 23.00 54.66 -2.67
N SER A 225 21.87 53.98 -2.40
CA SER A 225 21.02 54.18 -1.20
C SER A 225 19.75 53.30 -1.23
N GLU A 226 19.80 52.17 -0.54
CA GLU A 226 18.73 51.68 0.34
C GLU A 226 18.79 52.50 1.67
N PRO A 227 17.90 52.38 2.68
CA PRO A 227 16.83 51.37 2.90
C PRO A 227 15.51 51.91 3.55
N GLU A 228 14.64 50.93 3.91
CA GLU A 228 13.82 50.85 5.15
C GLU A 228 12.35 51.33 5.19
N PRO A 229 11.53 50.76 6.11
CA PRO A 229 10.20 50.21 5.81
C PRO A 229 9.06 50.95 6.52
N HIS A 230 7.82 50.57 6.22
CA HIS A 230 6.67 50.91 7.08
C HIS A 230 5.75 49.71 7.32
N ARG A 231 5.58 49.44 8.62
CA ARG A 231 4.50 48.67 9.23
C ARG A 231 3.20 49.48 9.18
N ASP A 232 2.09 48.80 8.97
CA ASP A 232 1.00 48.61 9.94
C ASP A 232 0.14 47.40 9.53
#